data_AF-A0A2E5LAF9-F1
#
_entry.id   AF-A0A2E5LAF9-F1
#
_cell.length_a   1.000
_cell.length_b   1.000
_cell.length_c   1.000
_cell.angle_alpha   90.00
_cell.angle_beta   90.00
_cell.angle_gamma   90.00
#
_symmetry.space_group_name_H-M   'P 1'
#
loop_
_entity.id
_entity.type
_entity.pdbx_description
1 polymer ?
#
loop_
_entity_poly.entity_id
_entity_poly.type
_entity_poly.pdbx_seq_one_letter_code
_entity_poly.pdbx_strand_id
1 'polypeptide(L)'
;MLDSNLVLIGLSGSYLLEAGQKKGLKVASEVFGDRAYEPTGVLRSRQFSDSLIQESSLVVRRVIQMVRDGVVHSVTGQAIDVTADTVCVHGDTPGAQALLRDLRMALHADGIELAPLKS
;
A
#
# COMPACT_ATOMS: atom_id res chain seq x y z
N MET A 1 17.35 23.32 -8.63
CA MET A 1 16.20 23.23 -7.71
C MET A 1 15.28 22.14 -8.27
N LEU A 2 14.78 21.23 -7.43
CA LEU A 2 13.73 20.29 -7.85
C LEU A 2 12.36 21.03 -7.93
N ASP A 3 11.42 20.48 -8.70
CA ASP A 3 10.06 21.00 -8.86
C ASP A 3 9.26 20.87 -7.55
N SER A 4 8.65 21.97 -7.10
CA SER A 4 7.81 22.04 -5.89
C SER A 4 6.49 21.27 -5.98
N ASN A 5 6.09 20.85 -7.19
CA ASN A 5 4.88 20.05 -7.40
C ASN A 5 5.13 18.54 -7.33
N LEU A 6 6.37 18.10 -7.07
CA LEU A 6 6.63 16.68 -6.85
C LEU A 6 5.97 16.19 -5.57
N VAL A 7 5.37 15.00 -5.65
CA VAL A 7 4.76 14.30 -4.52
C VAL A 7 5.78 13.29 -3.97
N LEU A 8 6.10 13.40 -2.69
CA LEU A 8 6.91 12.41 -1.97
C LEU A 8 6.03 11.22 -1.58
N ILE A 9 6.26 10.08 -2.22
CA ILE A 9 5.61 8.82 -1.88
C ILE A 9 6.47 8.08 -0.85
N GLY A 10 5.82 7.48 0.14
CA GLY A 10 6.50 6.69 1.17
C GLY A 10 5.51 5.80 1.91
N LEU A 11 6.04 4.85 2.68
CA LEU A 11 5.22 3.91 3.45
C LEU A 11 4.24 4.66 4.37
N SER A 12 2.97 4.24 4.36
CA SER A 12 1.95 4.74 5.27
C SER A 12 2.45 4.79 6.72
N GLY A 13 2.27 5.94 7.38
CA GLY A 13 2.69 6.15 8.77
C GLY A 13 4.21 6.26 8.99
N SER A 14 5.02 6.34 7.93
CA SER A 14 6.48 6.42 8.08
C SER A 14 6.98 7.81 8.46
N TYR A 15 8.12 7.85 9.16
CA TYR A 15 8.86 9.07 9.46
C TYR A 15 9.31 9.85 8.21
N LEU A 16 9.39 9.19 7.04
CA LEU A 16 9.71 9.85 5.78
C LEU A 16 8.58 10.81 5.37
N LEU A 17 7.33 10.36 5.47
CA LEU A 17 6.17 11.20 5.16
C LEU A 17 6.06 12.36 6.15
N GLU A 18 6.26 12.09 7.44
CA GLU A 18 6.27 13.12 8.48
C GLU A 18 7.34 14.19 8.22
N ALA A 19 8.57 13.77 7.88
CA ALA A 19 9.65 14.68 7.55
C ALA A 19 9.36 15.51 6.29
N GLY A 20 8.77 14.88 5.25
CA GLY A 20 8.35 15.57 4.03
C GLY A 20 7.30 16.64 4.29
N GLN A 21 6.26 16.31 5.05
CA GLN A 21 5.20 17.25 5.47
C GLN A 21 5.79 18.43 6.25
N LYS A 22 6.68 18.17 7.22
CA LYS A 22 7.37 19.23 7.99
C LYS A 22 8.23 20.15 7.12
N LYS A 23 8.66 19.69 5.94
CA LYS A 23 9.38 20.48 4.94
C LYS A 23 8.48 21.14 3.90
N GLY A 24 7.15 21.01 4.04
CA GLY A 24 6.17 21.60 3.12
C GLY A 24 6.03 20.84 1.79
N LEU A 25 6.50 19.59 1.72
CA LEU A 25 6.31 18.76 0.53
C LEU A 25 4.89 18.20 0.47
N LYS A 26 4.36 18.05 -0.74
CA LYS A 26 3.21 17.18 -0.98
C LYS A 26 3.63 15.74 -0.73
N VAL A 27 2.82 14.98 -0.01
CA VAL A 27 3.13 13.58 0.32
C VAL A 27 1.96 12.67 -0.05
N ALA A 28 2.26 11.41 -0.35
CA ALA A 28 1.25 10.37 -0.55
C ALA A 28 1.70 9.08 0.17
N SER A 29 0.74 8.47 0.87
CA SER A 29 0.92 7.26 1.66
C SER A 29 0.76 6.02 0.78
N GLU A 30 1.81 5.21 0.73
CA GLU A 30 1.84 3.96 -0.01
C GLU A 30 1.60 2.75 0.90
N VAL A 31 0.76 1.83 0.44
CA VAL A 31 0.49 0.53 1.08
C VAL A 31 0.85 -0.64 0.17
N PHE A 32 1.05 -1.82 0.78
CA PHE A 32 1.54 -3.02 0.10
C PHE A 32 0.63 -4.21 0.43
N GLY A 33 -0.24 -4.60 -0.50
CA GLY A 33 -1.16 -5.72 -0.28
C GLY A 33 -0.47 -7.07 -0.10
N ASP A 34 0.68 -7.25 -0.75
CA ASP A 34 1.48 -8.48 -0.81
C ASP A 34 2.57 -8.57 0.26
N ARG A 35 2.77 -7.53 1.06
CA ARG A 35 3.75 -7.53 2.15
C ARG A 35 3.09 -7.75 3.49
N ALA A 36 3.75 -8.53 4.33
CA ALA A 36 3.39 -8.65 5.73
C ALA A 36 3.81 -7.41 6.52
N TYR A 37 3.00 -7.03 7.50
CA TYR A 37 3.24 -5.87 8.37
C TYR A 37 3.60 -6.35 9.77
N GLU A 38 4.58 -5.67 10.39
CA GLU A 38 4.82 -5.77 11.81
C GLU A 38 3.76 -4.95 12.58
N PRO A 39 3.49 -5.26 13.87
CA PRO A 39 2.56 -4.48 14.70
C PRO A 39 2.84 -2.97 14.76
N THR A 40 4.09 -2.58 14.50
CA THR A 40 4.52 -1.18 14.45
C THR A 40 4.13 -0.45 13.15
N GLY A 41 3.51 -1.15 12.19
CA GLY A 41 3.14 -0.61 10.89
C GLY A 41 4.25 -0.64 9.84
N VAL A 42 5.47 -1.04 10.21
CA VAL A 42 6.55 -1.25 9.23
C VAL A 42 6.36 -2.56 8.48
N LEU A 43 6.91 -2.65 7.28
CA LEU A 43 6.92 -3.90 6.53
C LEU A 43 7.86 -4.91 7.18
N ARG A 44 7.41 -6.15 7.30
CA ARG A 44 8.22 -7.27 7.79
C ARG A 44 9.45 -7.46 6.91
N SER A 45 10.58 -7.73 7.57
CA SER A 45 11.86 -7.97 6.88
C SER A 45 11.74 -9.14 5.90
N ARG A 46 12.33 -8.98 4.71
CA ARG A 46 12.35 -10.03 3.67
C ARG A 46 13.10 -11.30 4.08
N GLN A 47 13.85 -11.26 5.18
CA GLN A 47 14.55 -12.43 5.73
C GLN A 47 13.59 -13.47 6.32
N PHE A 48 12.36 -13.06 6.67
CA PHE A 48 11.35 -13.99 7.16
C PHE A 48 10.58 -14.62 5.99
N SER A 49 10.29 -15.91 6.10
CA SER A 49 9.60 -16.69 5.06
C SER A 49 8.14 -16.28 4.84
N ASP A 50 7.52 -15.67 5.84
CA ASP A 50 6.14 -15.15 5.85
C ASP A 50 6.07 -13.65 5.48
N SER A 51 7.17 -13.05 5.02
CA SER A 51 7.25 -11.61 4.70
C SER A 51 6.50 -11.21 3.42
N LEU A 52 6.17 -12.19 2.59
CA LEU A 52 5.48 -12.04 1.30
C LEU A 52 4.24 -12.93 1.26
N ILE A 53 3.15 -12.35 0.76
CA ILE A 53 1.87 -13.01 0.55
C ILE A 53 1.75 -13.33 -0.94
N GLN A 54 1.76 -14.62 -1.28
CA GLN A 54 1.73 -15.08 -2.67
C GLN A 54 0.31 -15.34 -3.19
N GLU A 55 -0.65 -15.55 -2.29
CA GLU A 55 -2.01 -15.88 -2.64
C GLU A 55 -2.74 -14.61 -3.12
N SER A 56 -3.05 -14.56 -4.41
CA SER A 56 -3.56 -13.34 -5.06
C SER A 56 -4.91 -12.89 -4.51
N SER A 57 -5.80 -13.82 -4.14
CA SER A 57 -7.12 -13.46 -3.60
C SER A 57 -6.99 -12.78 -2.24
N LEU A 58 -6.04 -13.20 -1.42
CA LEU A 58 -5.70 -12.58 -0.14
C LEU A 58 -5.09 -11.20 -0.34
N VAL A 59 -4.20 -11.01 -1.33
CA VAL A 59 -3.66 -9.69 -1.69
C VAL A 59 -4.79 -8.74 -2.08
N VAL A 60 -5.69 -9.16 -2.98
CA VAL A 60 -6.84 -8.36 -3.40
C VAL A 60 -7.71 -7.97 -2.21
N ARG A 61 -8.09 -8.93 -1.35
CA ARG A 61 -8.89 -8.67 -0.16
C ARG A 61 -8.21 -7.66 0.78
N ARG A 62 -6.89 -7.79 0.99
CA ARG A 62 -6.11 -6.87 1.83
C ARG A 62 -6.11 -5.46 1.25
N VAL A 63 -5.90 -5.31 -0.06
CA VAL A 63 -5.91 -3.97 -0.69
C VAL A 63 -7.28 -3.32 -0.54
N ILE A 64 -8.37 -4.05 -0.78
CA ILE A 64 -9.73 -3.53 -0.59
C ILE A 64 -9.92 -3.04 0.85
N GLN A 65 -9.52 -3.85 1.84
CA GLN A 65 -9.58 -3.47 3.25
C GLN A 65 -8.76 -2.20 3.55
N MET A 66 -7.54 -2.09 3.00
CA MET A 66 -6.69 -0.92 3.21
C MET A 66 -7.31 0.36 2.63
N VAL A 67 -7.88 0.28 1.42
CA VAL A 67 -8.43 1.45 0.74
C VAL A 67 -9.79 1.85 1.32
N ARG A 68 -10.64 0.88 1.62
CA ARG A 68 -12.01 1.12 2.11
C ARG A 68 -12.04 1.44 3.60
N ASP A 69 -11.37 0.61 4.40
CA ASP A 69 -11.50 0.62 5.85
C ASP A 69 -10.31 1.32 6.53
N GLY A 70 -9.24 1.61 5.80
CA GLY A 70 -8.04 2.23 6.36
C GLY A 70 -7.26 1.31 7.29
N VAL A 71 -7.38 -0.01 7.13
CA VAL A 71 -6.80 -1.00 8.06
C VAL A 71 -6.09 -2.13 7.33
N VAL A 72 -4.96 -2.57 7.89
CA VAL A 72 -4.30 -3.84 7.56
C VAL A 72 -4.05 -4.66 8.82
N HIS A 73 -4.09 -5.99 8.69
CA HIS A 73 -3.68 -6.88 9.78
C HIS A 73 -2.18 -7.20 9.72
N SER A 74 -1.53 -7.09 10.87
CA SER A 74 -0.13 -7.47 11.10
C SER A 74 0.06 -8.99 11.09
N VAL A 75 1.33 -9.44 11.15
CA VAL A 75 1.67 -10.86 11.35
C VAL A 75 1.17 -11.46 12.66
N THR A 76 0.84 -10.63 13.66
CA THR A 76 0.24 -11.08 14.93
C THR A 76 -1.29 -11.05 14.89
N GLY A 77 -1.89 -10.62 13.77
CA GLY A 77 -3.33 -10.41 13.64
C GLY A 77 -3.83 -9.09 14.22
N GLN A 78 -2.94 -8.22 14.70
CA GLN A 78 -3.32 -6.89 15.18
C GLN A 78 -3.73 -6.00 14.00
N ALA A 79 -4.85 -5.29 14.14
CA ALA A 79 -5.25 -4.25 13.19
C ALA A 79 -4.32 -3.02 13.31
N ILE A 80 -3.86 -2.54 12.17
CA ILE A 80 -2.99 -1.36 12.03
C ILE A 80 -3.69 -0.37 11.11
N ASP A 81 -3.81 0.87 11.58
CA ASP A 81 -4.34 1.96 10.78
C ASP A 81 -3.35 2.34 9.67
N VAL A 82 -3.86 2.48 8.45
CA VAL A 82 -3.10 2.89 7.28
C VAL A 82 -3.87 3.91 6.44
N THR A 83 -3.12 4.80 5.79
CA THR A 83 -3.63 5.66 4.72
C THR A 83 -3.14 5.09 3.39
N ALA A 84 -4.06 4.82 2.47
CA ALA A 84 -3.77 4.22 1.17
C ALA A 84 -4.03 5.22 0.03
N ASP A 85 -3.15 6.20 -0.14
CA ASP A 85 -3.19 7.13 -1.28
C ASP A 85 -2.73 6.43 -2.58
N THR A 86 -1.84 5.45 -2.44
CA THR A 86 -1.37 4.59 -3.53
C THR A 86 -1.14 3.17 -3.03
N VAL A 87 -1.32 2.20 -3.91
CA VAL A 87 -1.08 0.78 -3.66
C VAL A 87 0.07 0.32 -4.54
N CYS A 88 1.15 -0.15 -3.94
CA CYS A 88 2.27 -0.72 -4.68
C CYS A 88 1.91 -2.12 -5.18
N VAL A 89 2.14 -2.39 -6.47
CA VAL A 89 1.95 -3.71 -7.08
C VAL A 89 3.21 -4.10 -7.84
N HIS A 90 3.78 -5.26 -7.49
CA HIS A 90 4.98 -5.78 -8.13
C HIS A 90 4.62 -6.46 -9.47
N GLY A 91 5.14 -5.92 -10.58
CA GLY A 91 4.85 -6.40 -11.94
C GLY A 91 5.75 -7.55 -12.42
N ASP A 92 6.80 -7.86 -11.68
CA ASP A 92 7.86 -8.82 -12.02
C ASP A 92 7.59 -10.24 -11.49
N THR A 93 6.47 -10.44 -10.80
CA THR A 93 6.12 -11.73 -10.20
C THR A 93 5.23 -12.55 -11.13
N PRO A 94 5.44 -13.88 -11.27
CA PRO A 94 4.50 -14.74 -11.99
C PRO A 94 3.07 -14.55 -11.48
N GLY A 95 2.13 -14.29 -12.39
CA GLY A 95 0.73 -14.01 -12.04
C GLY A 95 0.40 -12.54 -11.78
N ALA A 96 1.37 -11.61 -11.82
CA ALA A 96 1.12 -10.17 -11.58
C ALA A 96 0.04 -9.57 -12.49
N GLN A 97 -0.04 -9.99 -13.76
CA GLN A 97 -1.09 -9.51 -14.67
C GLN A 97 -2.50 -9.94 -14.24
N ALA A 98 -2.65 -11.19 -13.77
CA ALA A 98 -3.91 -11.70 -13.27
C ALA A 98 -4.30 -10.96 -11.97
N LEU A 99 -3.34 -10.79 -11.05
CA LEU A 99 -3.53 -10.01 -9.83
C LEU A 99 -4.00 -8.58 -10.13
N LEU A 100 -3.34 -7.87 -11.05
CA LEU A 100 -3.72 -6.51 -11.44
C LEU A 100 -5.13 -6.43 -12.02
N ARG A 101 -5.50 -7.40 -12.86
CA ARG A 101 -6.86 -7.48 -13.42
C ARG A 101 -7.89 -7.69 -12.32
N ASP A 102 -7.65 -8.66 -11.45
CA ASP A 102 -8.58 -9.04 -10.39
C ASP A 102 -8.71 -7.92 -9.35
N LEU A 103 -7.60 -7.24 -9.03
CA LEU A 103 -7.59 -6.07 -8.15
C LEU A 103 -8.40 -4.91 -8.75
N ARG A 104 -8.21 -4.60 -10.04
CA ARG A 104 -8.97 -3.55 -10.72
C ARG A 104 -10.47 -3.86 -10.73
N MET A 105 -10.84 -5.11 -10.99
CA MET A 105 -12.24 -5.55 -10.94
C MET A 105 -12.83 -5.41 -9.53
N ALA A 106 -12.09 -5.84 -8.50
CA ALA A 106 -12.54 -5.78 -7.11
C ALA A 106 -12.71 -4.33 -6.63
N LEU A 107 -11.76 -3.44 -6.93
CA LEU A 107 -11.85 -2.02 -6.58
C LEU A 107 -13.07 -1.37 -7.24
N HIS A 108 -13.28 -1.62 -8.54
CA HIS A 108 -14.44 -1.09 -9.25
C HIS A 108 -15.76 -1.66 -8.71
N ALA A 109 -15.80 -2.94 -8.35
CA ALA A 109 -16.99 -3.57 -7.76
C ALA A 109 -17.36 -2.95 -6.40
N ASP A 110 -16.38 -2.45 -5.65
CA ASP A 110 -16.59 -1.73 -4.38
C ASP A 110 -16.79 -0.21 -4.57
N GLY A 111 -16.93 0.26 -5.82
CA GLY A 111 -17.16 1.67 -6.13
C GLY A 111 -15.91 2.56 -6.00
N ILE A 112 -14.72 1.96 -5.95
CA ILE A 112 -13.45 2.67 -5.83
C ILE A 112 -12.90 2.98 -7.22
N GLU A 113 -12.76 4.27 -7.53
CA GLU A 113 -12.18 4.75 -8.78
C GLU A 113 -10.64 4.79 -8.72
N LEU A 114 -10.00 4.30 -9.79
CA LEU A 114 -8.56 4.42 -9.97
C LEU A 114 -8.23 5.73 -10.68
N ALA A 115 -7.45 6.59 -10.04
CA ALA A 115 -7.00 7.86 -10.60
C ALA A 115 -5.49 8.05 -10.39
N PRO A 116 -4.81 8.80 -11.27
CA PRO A 116 -3.43 9.21 -11.02
C PRO A 116 -3.36 10.12 -9.79
N LEU A 117 -2.24 10.05 -9.06
CA LEU A 117 -1.94 11.01 -8.00
C LEU A 117 -1.94 12.43 -8.59
N LYS A 118 -2.75 13.30 -7.99
CA LYS A 118 -2.79 14.71 -8.38
C LYS A 118 -1.60 15.42 -7.73
N SER A 119 -0.77 16.02 -8.57
CA SER A 119 0.33 16.89 -8.13
C SER A 119 -0.16 18.27 -7.73
#